data_AF-A0A960PTG4-F1
#
_entry.id   AF-A0A960PTG4-F1
#
_cell.length_a   1.000
_cell.length_b   1.000
_cell.length_c   1.000
_cell.angle_alpha   90.00
_cell.angle_beta   90.00
_cell.angle_gamma   90.00
#
_symmetry.space_group_name_H-M   'P 1'
#
loop_
_entity.id
_entity.type
_entity.pdbx_description
1 polymer ?
#
loop_
_entity_poly.entity_id
_entity_poly.type
_entity_poly.pdbx_seq_one_letter_code
_entity_poly.pdbx_strand_id
1 'polypeptide(L)'
;MLVLGLGFASAIASFALVGSDELSMRVVAYVIGSLIPILVIGLSRRIDLDRRRSPHYEASSLFRLGLIVLAVVAMVAAALHVWPIATELAS
;
A
#
# COMPACT_ATOMS: atom_id res chain seq x y z
N MET A 1 7.80 12.68 0.91
CA MET A 1 6.54 12.69 0.14
C MET A 1 6.59 11.79 -1.09
N LEU A 2 7.69 11.77 -1.86
CA LEU A 2 7.80 10.90 -3.05
C LEU A 2 7.56 9.40 -2.75
N VAL A 3 8.20 8.85 -1.70
CA VAL A 3 7.99 7.45 -1.27
C VAL A 3 6.55 7.16 -0.89
N LEU A 4 5.90 8.07 -0.15
CA LEU A 4 4.49 7.96 0.21
C LEU A 4 3.58 8.02 -1.03
N GLY A 5 3.88 8.93 -1.97
CA GLY A 5 3.18 9.04 -3.24
C GLY A 5 3.29 7.77 -4.09
N LEU A 6 4.45 7.10 -4.08
CA LEU A 6 4.62 5.80 -4.74
C LEU A 6 3.69 4.73 -4.15
N GLY A 7 3.53 4.71 -2.82
CA GLY A 7 2.57 3.81 -2.16
C GLY A 7 1.14 4.06 -2.61
N PHE A 8 0.72 5.32 -2.71
CA PHE A 8 -0.61 5.68 -3.22
C PHE A 8 -0.79 5.30 -4.70
N ALA A 9 0.21 5.60 -5.54
CA ALA A 9 0.16 5.22 -6.95
C ALA A 9 0.02 3.70 -7.12
N SER A 10 0.75 2.93 -6.31
CA SER A 10 0.66 1.47 -6.28
C SER A 10 -0.74 0.99 -5.88
N ALA A 11 -1.32 1.58 -4.82
CA ALA A 11 -2.66 1.22 -4.38
C ALA A 11 -3.71 1.53 -5.45
N ILE A 12 -3.64 2.71 -6.08
CA ILE A 12 -4.56 3.11 -7.18
C ILE A 12 -4.42 2.16 -8.37
N ALA A 13 -3.19 1.86 -8.80
CA ALA A 13 -2.94 0.92 -9.89
C ALA A 13 -3.52 -0.47 -9.59
N SER A 14 -3.45 -0.93 -8.34
CA SER A 14 -4.05 -2.19 -7.93
C SER A 14 -5.57 -2.20 -8.04
N PHE A 15 -6.27 -1.09 -7.72
CA PHE A 15 -7.73 -1.01 -7.89
C PHE A 15 -8.17 -1.16 -9.35
N ALA A 16 -7.38 -0.63 -10.30
CA ALA A 16 -7.67 -0.78 -11.73
C ALA A 16 -7.64 -2.25 -12.19
N LEU A 17 -7.01 -3.14 -11.42
CA LEU A 17 -6.85 -4.55 -11.74
C LEU A 17 -7.88 -5.47 -11.06
N VAL A 18 -8.77 -4.93 -10.20
CA VAL A 18 -9.79 -5.72 -9.47
C VAL A 18 -10.76 -6.45 -10.41
N GLY A 19 -11.03 -5.89 -11.59
CA GLY A 19 -11.92 -6.49 -12.59
C GLY A 19 -11.25 -7.47 -13.55
N SER A 20 -10.01 -7.90 -13.30
CA SER A 20 -9.33 -8.86 -14.17
C SER A 20 -9.86 -10.28 -13.93
N ASP A 21 -10.10 -11.04 -15.01
CA ASP A 21 -10.60 -12.42 -14.93
C ASP A 21 -9.47 -13.45 -14.79
N GLU A 22 -8.23 -13.07 -15.05
CA GLU A 22 -7.08 -13.98 -14.94
C GLU A 22 -6.56 -14.06 -13.50
N LEU A 23 -6.47 -15.28 -12.95
CA LEU A 23 -5.92 -15.57 -11.61
C LEU A 23 -4.52 -14.96 -11.41
N SER A 24 -3.64 -15.09 -12.41
CA SER A 24 -2.28 -14.51 -12.38
C SER A 24 -2.32 -12.99 -12.20
N MET A 25 -3.25 -12.31 -12.88
CA MET A 25 -3.42 -10.87 -12.79
C MET A 25 -3.98 -10.46 -11.41
N ARG A 26 -4.90 -11.24 -10.83
CA ARG A 26 -5.42 -11.03 -9.47
C ARG A 26 -4.31 -11.15 -8.42
N VAL A 27 -3.42 -12.14 -8.56
CA VAL A 27 -2.26 -12.30 -7.66
C VAL A 27 -1.29 -11.12 -7.80
N VAL A 28 -0.98 -10.69 -9.01
CA VAL A 28 -0.13 -9.51 -9.24
C VAL A 28 -0.78 -8.25 -8.65
N ALA A 29 -2.09 -8.06 -8.86
CA ALA A 29 -2.84 -6.94 -8.32
C ALA A 29 -2.86 -6.94 -6.78
N TYR A 30 -2.99 -8.11 -6.16
CA TYR A 30 -2.85 -8.29 -4.72
C TYR A 30 -1.46 -7.85 -4.24
N VAL A 31 -0.38 -8.32 -4.88
CA VAL A 31 1.00 -7.97 -4.51
C VAL A 31 1.21 -6.45 -4.64
N ILE A 32 0.78 -5.85 -5.74
CA ILE A 32 0.92 -4.40 -5.98
C ILE A 32 0.06 -3.59 -4.98
N GLY A 33 -1.14 -4.07 -4.65
CA GLY A 33 -2.10 -3.37 -3.78
C GLY A 33 -1.85 -3.52 -2.29
N SER A 34 -1.13 -4.56 -1.88
CA SER A 34 -0.90 -4.89 -0.47
C SER A 34 0.57 -4.78 -0.09
N LEU A 35 1.45 -5.52 -0.77
CA LEU A 35 2.86 -5.64 -0.40
C LEU A 35 3.61 -4.33 -0.61
N ILE A 36 3.45 -3.69 -1.78
CA ILE A 36 4.15 -2.44 -2.08
C ILE A 36 3.76 -1.31 -1.09
N PRO A 37 2.47 -1.06 -0.79
CA PRO A 37 2.08 -0.10 0.24
C PRO A 37 2.65 -0.42 1.62
N ILE A 38 2.68 -1.69 2.05
CA ILE A 38 3.27 -2.10 3.34
C ILE A 38 4.76 -1.75 3.38
N LEU A 39 5.50 -2.07 2.32
CA LEU A 39 6.93 -1.75 2.21
C LEU A 39 7.16 -0.23 2.22
N VAL A 40 6.32 0.53 1.51
CA VAL A 40 6.35 2.00 1.50
C VAL A 40 6.12 2.56 2.89
N ILE A 41 5.15 2.04 3.65
CA ILE A 41 4.88 2.47 5.03
C ILE A 41 6.10 2.19 5.91
N GLY A 42 6.66 0.98 5.84
CA GLY A 42 7.84 0.59 6.62
C GLY A 42 9.06 1.47 6.32
N LEU A 43 9.36 1.67 5.03
CA LEU A 43 10.47 2.52 4.59
C LEU A 43 10.26 3.98 5.00
N SER A 44 9.05 4.50 4.81
CA SER A 44 8.69 5.88 5.18
C SER A 44 8.86 6.09 6.70
N ARG A 45 8.46 5.12 7.51
CA ARG A 45 8.64 5.16 8.97
C ARG A 45 10.11 5.12 9.37
N ARG A 46 10.93 4.29 8.72
CA ARG A 46 12.39 4.25 8.95
C ARG A 46 13.03 5.60 8.64
N ILE A 47 12.71 6.18 7.48
CA ILE A 47 13.22 7.50 7.08
C ILE A 47 12.79 8.59 8.07
N ASP A 48 11.53 8.57 8.55
CA ASP A 48 11.07 9.52 9.57
C ASP A 48 11.86 9.40 10.88
N LEU A 49 12.11 8.17 11.34
CA LEU A 49 12.89 7.93 12.56
C LEU A 49 14.34 8.41 12.42
N ASP A 50 14.97 8.19 11.26
CA ASP A 50 16.32 8.69 11.00
C ASP A 50 16.35 10.23 10.99
N ARG A 51 15.33 10.87 10.42
CA ARG A 51 15.21 12.34 10.37
C ARG A 51 15.02 12.98 11.75
N ARG A 52 14.36 12.33 12.70
CA ARG A 52 14.17 12.84 14.08
C ARG A 52 15.47 13.06 14.84
N ARG A 53 16.58 12.49 14.37
CA ARG A 53 17.92 12.72 14.93
C ARG A 53 18.51 14.08 14.54
N SER A 54 17.93 14.74 13.54
CA SER A 54 18.34 16.08 13.13
C SER A 54 17.76 17.15 14.05
N PRO A 55 18.55 18.15 14.47
CA PRO A 55 18.04 19.30 15.23
C PRO A 55 17.06 20.18 14.42
N HIS A 56 17.01 20.02 13.09
CA HIS A 56 16.09 20.74 12.21
C HIS A 56 14.82 19.92 11.87
N TYR A 57 14.51 18.88 12.64
CA TYR A 57 13.33 18.05 12.38
C TYR A 57 12.04 18.79 12.75
N GLU A 58 11.12 18.88 11.79
CA GLU A 58 9.75 19.33 12.01
C GLU A 58 8.78 18.18 11.78
N ALA A 59 7.92 17.93 12.77
CA ALA A 59 6.91 16.89 12.69
C ALA A 59 5.77 17.29 11.73
N SER A 60 5.51 16.46 10.71
CA SER A 60 4.40 16.68 9.78
C SER A 60 3.16 15.87 10.17
N SER A 61 2.07 16.54 10.51
CA SER A 61 0.76 15.91 10.76
C SER A 61 0.21 15.23 9.50
N LEU A 62 0.41 15.86 8.33
CA LEU A 62 0.00 15.34 7.03
C LEU A 62 0.71 14.03 6.68
N PHE A 63 1.99 13.89 7.04
CA PHE A 63 2.72 12.65 6.82
C PHE A 63 2.13 11.48 7.61
N ARG A 64 1.80 11.70 8.89
CA ARG A 64 1.14 10.69 9.72
C ARG A 64 -0.23 10.31 9.16
N LEU A 65 -1.04 11.31 8.80
CA LEU A 65 -2.36 11.07 8.21
C LEU A 65 -2.26 10.27 6.91
N GLY A 66 -1.33 10.64 6.03
CA GLY A 66 -1.10 9.95 4.76
C GLY A 66 -0.69 8.48 4.93
N LEU A 67 0.12 8.16 5.93
CA LEU A 67 0.46 6.75 6.25
C LEU A 67 -0.75 5.96 6.71
N ILE A 68 -1.62 6.55 7.54
CA ILE A 68 -2.85 5.90 8.01
C ILE A 68 -3.79 5.64 6.83
N VAL A 69 -4.02 6.65 5.99
CA VAL A 69 -4.87 6.51 4.81
C VAL A 69 -4.31 5.45 3.86
N LEU A 70 -3.01 5.47 3.59
CA LEU A 70 -2.37 4.46 2.74
C LEU A 70 -2.56 3.04 3.31
N ALA A 71 -2.42 2.87 4.62
CA ALA A 71 -2.61 1.57 5.27
C ALA A 71 -4.05 1.06 5.12
N VAL A 72 -5.04 1.92 5.35
CA VAL A 72 -6.46 1.57 5.20
C VAL A 72 -6.77 1.20 3.75
N VAL A 73 -6.33 2.03 2.79
CA VAL A 73 -6.56 1.79 1.36
C VAL A 73 -5.90 0.48 0.91
N ALA A 74 -4.66 0.21 1.33
CA ALA A 74 -3.96 -1.03 1.01
C ALA A 74 -4.65 -2.26 1.60
N MET A 75 -5.17 -2.16 2.82
CA MET A 75 -5.92 -3.24 3.47
C MET A 75 -7.22 -3.54 2.73
N VAL A 76 -7.95 -2.50 2.29
CA VAL A 76 -9.17 -2.67 1.49
C VAL A 76 -8.84 -3.32 0.14
N ALA A 77 -7.83 -2.82 -0.57
CA ALA A 77 -7.38 -3.40 -1.84
C ALA A 77 -6.99 -4.88 -1.66
N ALA A 78 -6.23 -5.20 -0.61
CA ALA A 78 -5.86 -6.57 -0.27
C ALA A 78 -7.08 -7.48 -0.09
N ALA A 79 -8.07 -7.05 0.71
CA ALA A 79 -9.28 -7.82 0.96
C ALA A 79 -10.08 -8.09 -0.33
N LEU A 80 -10.19 -7.09 -1.21
CA LEU A 80 -10.89 -7.21 -2.49
C LEU A 80 -10.22 -8.22 -3.43
N HIS A 81 -8.89 -8.34 -3.38
CA HIS A 81 -8.16 -9.30 -4.22
C HIS A 81 -8.08 -10.70 -3.59
N VAL A 82 -7.99 -10.83 -2.27
CA VAL A 82 -7.91 -12.14 -1.60
C VAL A 82 -9.20 -12.94 -1.76
N TRP A 83 -10.37 -12.28 -1.69
CA TRP A 83 -11.65 -12.95 -1.81
C TRP A 83 -11.80 -13.78 -3.09
N PRO A 84 -11.66 -13.22 -4.31
CA PRO A 84 -11.79 -13.99 -5.55
C PRO A 84 -10.73 -15.09 -5.67
N ILE A 85 -9.50 -14.83 -5.24
CA ILE A 85 -8.42 -15.84 -5.25
C ILE A 85 -8.78 -17.03 -4.36
N ALA A 86 -9.27 -16.75 -3.14
CA ALA A 86 -9.67 -17.79 -2.21
C ALA A 86 -10.86 -18.62 -2.74
N THR A 87 -11.82 -17.99 -3.39
CA THR A 87 -12.97 -18.70 -3.98
C THR A 87 -12.57 -19.59 -5.16
N GLU A 88 -11.65 -19.15 -6.02
CA GLU A 88 -11.16 -19.98 -7.14
C GLU A 88 -10.32 -21.17 -6.67
N LEU A 89 -9.55 -21.01 -5.59
CA LEU A 89 -8.74 -22.10 -5.04
C LEU A 89 -9.57 -23.13 -4.25
N ALA A 90 -10.77 -22.76 -3.81
CA ALA A 90 -11.67 -23.63 -3.05
C ALA A 90 -12.63 -24.45 -3.92
N SER A 91 -12.72 -24.16 -5.22
CA SER A 91 -13.53 -24.87 -6.22
C SER A 91 -12.76 -25.99 -6.90
#